data_AF-A0A7J2R5U8-F1
#
_entry.id   AF-A0A7J2R5U8-F1
#
_cell.length_a   1.000
_cell.length_b   1.000
_cell.length_c   1.000
_cell.angle_alpha   90.00
_cell.angle_beta   90.00
_cell.angle_gamma   90.00
#
_symmetry.space_group_name_H-M   'P 1'
#
loop_
_entity.id
_entity.type
_entity.pdbx_description
1 polymer ?
#
loop_
_entity_poly.entity_id
_entity_poly.type
_entity_poly.pdbx_seq_one_letter_code
_entity_poly.pdbx_strand_id
1 'polypeptide(L)'
;MRVDHINKNPNIIKGLAEVGMEWIAIGIESPNQERLKRLKKGITTAGVEKAIKILKENDIKIVGYLMIGDPDETLEQTKEYPVYATKMGIEKIMLAIQTPHPGTQFFNELEQKGEITSYDWEKYDIGHSVAKLKHMTNHECELLMDWCWGKFYNPEWAFSQKKSLKEALYLIISFVWIGYPSFFIHGRPKESVEENLKAYISGMQGYYDLSKYEYIDDYNLKILKNCDFQLTFQFSDGDNISFVASIDNNKKLIFDIFEGKRRNMLLDFTLKATDYIKIIKALPNQITSLVHWAGFNFDNFKANIQTFKTFSKMFVKAIRIDTIMYRKVLKYLVIAAKFLPQKTYELIREELQIFKNNIKSNIFQGNMSKNYKNLVKNIIYKFSMLPFTAVVPVG
;
A
#
# COMPACT_ATOMS: atom_id res chain seq x y z
N MET A 1 -20.91 -11.41 -3.83
CA MET A 1 -21.70 -12.38 -4.61
C MET A 1 -21.03 -13.74 -4.54
N ARG A 2 -21.80 -14.82 -4.40
CA ARG A 2 -21.23 -16.18 -4.39
C ARG A 2 -20.80 -16.60 -5.81
N VAL A 3 -19.72 -17.38 -5.87
CA VAL A 3 -19.12 -17.87 -7.12
C VAL A 3 -20.10 -18.71 -7.94
N ASP A 4 -20.89 -19.56 -7.29
CA ASP A 4 -21.92 -20.39 -7.92
C ASP A 4 -23.04 -19.57 -8.57
N HIS A 5 -23.46 -18.47 -7.94
CA HIS A 5 -24.48 -17.57 -8.48
C HIS A 5 -24.02 -16.88 -9.76
N ILE A 6 -22.77 -16.42 -9.81
CA ILE A 6 -22.15 -15.83 -11.01
C ILE A 6 -22.13 -16.87 -12.13
N ASN A 7 -21.63 -18.07 -11.83
CA ASN A 7 -21.46 -19.13 -12.82
C ASN A 7 -22.77 -19.65 -13.42
N LYS A 8 -23.86 -19.65 -12.63
CA LYS A 8 -25.18 -20.11 -13.07
C LYS A 8 -25.97 -19.01 -13.79
N ASN A 9 -25.66 -17.74 -13.55
CA ASN A 9 -26.47 -16.62 -14.04
C ASN A 9 -25.65 -15.54 -14.76
N PRO A 10 -24.90 -15.86 -15.83
CA PRO A 10 -24.10 -14.87 -16.56
C PRO A 10 -24.95 -13.71 -17.13
N ASN A 11 -26.22 -13.97 -17.48
CA ASN A 11 -27.14 -12.92 -17.96
C ASN A 11 -27.45 -11.86 -16.89
N ILE A 12 -27.47 -12.25 -15.60
CA ILE A 12 -27.63 -11.27 -14.50
C ILE A 12 -26.40 -10.38 -14.42
N ILE A 13 -25.20 -10.95 -14.57
CA ILE A 13 -23.95 -10.19 -14.57
C ILE A 13 -23.93 -9.17 -15.71
N LYS A 14 -24.33 -9.61 -16.91
CA LYS A 14 -24.47 -8.71 -18.06
C LYS A 14 -25.45 -7.58 -17.79
N GLY A 15 -26.65 -7.89 -17.28
CA GLY A 15 -27.64 -6.88 -16.92
C GLY A 15 -27.14 -5.90 -15.85
N LEU A 16 -26.36 -6.38 -14.87
CA LEU A 16 -25.72 -5.52 -13.88
C LEU A 16 -24.70 -4.57 -14.53
N ALA A 17 -23.87 -5.06 -15.44
CA ALA A 17 -22.93 -4.22 -16.18
C ALA A 17 -23.67 -3.16 -17.02
N GLU A 18 -24.75 -3.54 -17.71
CA GLU A 18 -25.57 -2.63 -18.53
C GLU A 18 -26.20 -1.50 -17.71
N VAL A 19 -26.51 -1.71 -16.43
CA VAL A 19 -27.00 -0.65 -15.52
C VAL A 19 -25.89 0.11 -14.78
N GLY A 20 -24.62 -0.10 -15.14
CA GLY A 20 -23.48 0.65 -14.60
C GLY A 20 -22.80 0.04 -13.37
N MET A 21 -22.99 -1.25 -13.10
CA MET A 21 -22.23 -1.93 -12.04
C MET A 21 -20.75 -2.05 -12.42
N GLU A 22 -19.87 -1.41 -11.66
CA GLU A 22 -18.42 -1.44 -11.91
C GLU A 22 -17.64 -2.45 -11.06
N TRP A 23 -18.17 -2.83 -9.89
CA TRP A 23 -17.44 -3.64 -8.90
C TRP A 23 -18.31 -4.76 -8.34
N ILE A 24 -17.77 -5.98 -8.30
CA ILE A 24 -18.38 -7.10 -7.59
C ILE A 24 -17.37 -7.75 -6.64
N ALA A 25 -17.74 -7.85 -5.37
CA ALA A 25 -17.04 -8.64 -4.38
C ALA A 25 -17.38 -10.12 -4.51
N ILE A 26 -16.41 -11.03 -4.48
CA ILE A 26 -16.64 -12.49 -4.53
C ILE A 26 -15.87 -13.23 -3.44
N GLY A 27 -16.50 -14.27 -2.87
CA GLY A 27 -15.84 -15.19 -1.94
C GLY A 27 -14.98 -16.21 -2.69
N ILE A 28 -13.67 -15.98 -2.73
CA ILE A 28 -12.68 -16.91 -3.32
C ILE A 28 -12.22 -17.91 -2.26
N GLU A 29 -12.09 -17.43 -1.02
CA GLU A 29 -11.72 -18.17 0.18
C GLU A 29 -10.28 -18.71 0.16
N SER A 30 -9.88 -19.50 -0.83
CA SER A 30 -8.54 -20.08 -0.91
C SER A 30 -8.13 -20.42 -2.36
N PRO A 31 -6.85 -20.27 -2.73
CA PRO A 31 -6.31 -20.84 -3.97
C PRO A 31 -6.16 -22.37 -3.91
N ASN A 32 -6.26 -22.98 -2.72
CA ASN A 32 -6.03 -24.41 -2.52
C ASN A 32 -7.34 -25.21 -2.58
N GLN A 33 -7.46 -26.10 -3.57
CA GLN A 33 -8.67 -26.90 -3.79
C GLN A 33 -8.99 -27.86 -2.63
N GLU A 34 -7.99 -28.39 -1.92
CA GLU A 34 -8.23 -29.26 -0.75
C GLU A 34 -8.77 -28.45 0.44
N ARG A 35 -8.29 -27.21 0.63
CA ARG A 35 -8.87 -26.29 1.62
C ARG A 35 -10.32 -25.94 1.27
N LEU A 36 -10.62 -25.63 0.00
CA LEU A 36 -11.98 -25.33 -0.42
C LEU A 36 -12.96 -26.48 -0.16
N LYS A 37 -12.52 -27.74 -0.32
CA LYS A 37 -13.33 -28.92 0.04
C LYS A 37 -13.64 -28.97 1.53
N ARG A 38 -12.67 -28.67 2.40
CA ARG A 38 -12.86 -28.64 3.87
C ARG A 38 -13.84 -27.56 4.33
N LEU A 39 -13.89 -26.42 3.63
CA LEU A 39 -14.83 -25.34 3.94
C LEU A 39 -16.31 -25.71 3.69
N LYS A 40 -16.59 -26.80 2.95
CA LYS A 40 -17.96 -27.29 2.63
C LYS A 40 -18.90 -26.21 2.03
N LYS A 41 -18.34 -25.16 1.41
CA LYS A 41 -19.10 -24.06 0.79
C LYS A 41 -19.54 -24.36 -0.66
N GLY A 42 -19.13 -25.50 -1.23
CA GLY A 42 -19.39 -25.88 -2.61
C GLY A 42 -18.58 -25.09 -3.66
N ILE A 43 -17.49 -24.45 -3.23
CA ILE A 43 -16.61 -23.63 -4.07
C ILE A 43 -15.48 -24.52 -4.61
N THR A 44 -15.10 -24.33 -5.87
CA THR A 44 -13.94 -24.97 -6.50
C THR A 44 -13.06 -23.91 -7.16
N THR A 45 -11.77 -24.19 -7.31
CA THR A 45 -10.83 -23.27 -7.99
C THR A 45 -11.28 -23.01 -9.43
N ALA A 46 -11.67 -24.07 -10.16
CA ALA A 46 -12.24 -23.94 -11.50
C ALA A 46 -13.54 -23.10 -11.53
N GLY A 47 -14.37 -23.21 -10.48
CA GLY A 47 -15.56 -22.38 -10.33
C GLY A 47 -15.21 -20.91 -10.13
N VAL A 48 -14.21 -20.60 -9.30
CA VAL A 48 -13.70 -19.25 -9.09
C VAL A 48 -13.14 -18.68 -10.40
N GLU A 49 -12.31 -19.43 -11.11
CA GLU A 49 -11.73 -19.03 -12.40
C GLU A 49 -12.81 -18.70 -13.43
N LYS A 50 -13.85 -19.54 -13.52
CA LYS A 50 -15.01 -19.28 -14.39
C LYS A 50 -15.74 -17.99 -14.00
N ALA A 51 -15.98 -17.77 -12.70
CA ALA A 51 -16.67 -16.57 -12.22
C ALA A 51 -15.85 -15.30 -12.52
N ILE A 52 -14.54 -15.35 -12.29
CA ILE A 52 -13.62 -14.25 -12.62
C ILE A 52 -13.66 -13.95 -14.12
N LYS A 53 -13.62 -14.98 -14.97
CA LYS A 53 -13.74 -14.81 -16.43
C LYS A 53 -15.04 -14.11 -16.82
N ILE A 54 -16.18 -14.55 -16.29
CA ILE A 54 -17.50 -13.93 -16.58
C ILE A 54 -17.52 -12.45 -16.19
N LEU A 55 -16.99 -12.11 -15.00
CA LEU A 55 -16.95 -10.72 -14.55
C LEU A 55 -16.09 -9.84 -15.47
N LYS A 56 -14.91 -10.35 -15.86
CA LYS A 56 -13.98 -9.64 -16.74
C LYS A 56 -14.51 -9.44 -18.15
N GLU A 57 -15.22 -10.42 -18.71
CA GLU A 57 -15.89 -10.30 -20.01
C GLU A 57 -16.97 -9.21 -20.04
N ASN A 58 -17.42 -8.74 -18.88
CA ASN A 58 -18.40 -7.67 -18.74
C ASN A 58 -17.77 -6.38 -18.16
N ASP A 59 -16.45 -6.23 -18.20
CA ASP A 59 -15.70 -5.06 -17.67
C ASP A 59 -15.96 -4.77 -16.17
N ILE A 60 -16.37 -5.78 -15.39
CA ILE A 60 -16.61 -5.66 -13.95
C ILE A 60 -15.32 -5.97 -13.18
N LYS A 61 -14.91 -5.03 -12.33
CA LYS A 61 -13.77 -5.17 -11.42
C LYS A 61 -14.13 -6.03 -10.20
N ILE A 62 -13.13 -6.69 -9.64
CA ILE A 62 -13.31 -7.74 -8.65
C ILE A 62 -12.68 -7.33 -7.33
N VAL A 63 -13.45 -7.51 -6.25
CA VAL A 63 -12.89 -7.59 -4.89
C VAL A 63 -12.90 -9.05 -4.45
N GLY A 64 -11.74 -9.69 -4.39
CA GLY A 64 -11.59 -11.09 -4.00
C GLY A 64 -11.49 -11.23 -2.47
N TYR A 65 -12.45 -11.91 -1.86
CA TYR A 65 -12.43 -12.22 -0.43
C TYR A 65 -11.71 -13.54 -0.23
N LEU A 66 -10.62 -13.49 0.52
CA LEU A 66 -9.71 -14.59 0.78
C LEU A 66 -9.59 -14.82 2.29
N MET A 67 -9.44 -16.07 2.67
CA MET A 67 -9.38 -16.49 4.06
C MET A 67 -8.13 -17.31 4.31
N ILE A 68 -7.31 -16.88 5.26
CA ILE A 68 -6.07 -17.53 5.68
C ILE A 68 -6.23 -18.11 7.09
N GLY A 69 -5.21 -18.78 7.63
CA GLY A 69 -5.22 -19.25 9.02
C GLY A 69 -6.14 -20.47 9.24
N ASP A 70 -6.28 -21.33 8.25
CA ASP A 70 -6.83 -22.67 8.48
C ASP A 70 -5.86 -23.47 9.36
N PRO A 71 -6.33 -24.29 10.32
CA PRO A 71 -5.44 -25.02 11.23
C PRO A 71 -4.37 -25.87 10.54
N ASP A 72 -4.64 -26.38 9.33
CA ASP A 72 -3.74 -27.19 8.52
C ASP A 72 -2.94 -26.39 7.48
N GLU A 73 -3.10 -25.06 7.43
CA GLU A 73 -2.40 -24.22 6.44
C GLU A 73 -0.94 -23.98 6.84
N THR A 74 -0.03 -24.15 5.87
CA THR A 74 1.40 -23.81 6.05
C THR A 74 1.71 -22.38 5.66
N LEU A 75 2.84 -21.86 6.15
CA LEU A 75 3.33 -20.53 5.80
C LEU A 75 3.46 -20.36 4.26
N GLU A 76 3.97 -21.37 3.56
CA GLU A 76 4.15 -21.37 2.12
C GLU A 76 2.82 -21.31 1.37
N GLN A 77 1.83 -22.08 1.82
CA GLN A 77 0.48 -22.07 1.24
C GLN A 77 -0.18 -20.71 1.40
N THR A 78 -0.07 -20.07 2.57
CA THR A 78 -0.60 -18.71 2.75
C THR A 78 0.09 -17.71 1.82
N LYS A 79 1.40 -17.84 1.56
CA LYS A 79 2.13 -16.96 0.63
C LYS A 79 1.64 -17.08 -0.82
N GLU A 80 0.95 -18.15 -1.19
CA GLU A 80 0.37 -18.32 -2.53
C GLU A 80 -0.86 -17.44 -2.76
N TYR A 81 -1.53 -16.98 -1.71
CA TYR A 81 -2.76 -16.19 -1.80
C TYR A 81 -2.62 -14.90 -2.61
N PRO A 82 -1.70 -13.96 -2.26
CA PRO A 82 -1.52 -12.74 -3.04
C PRO A 82 -1.00 -13.02 -4.46
N VAL A 83 -0.21 -14.09 -4.65
CA VAL A 83 0.32 -14.51 -5.95
C VAL A 83 -0.81 -15.00 -6.86
N TYR A 84 -1.70 -15.85 -6.34
CA TYR A 84 -2.88 -16.33 -7.04
C TYR A 84 -3.80 -15.18 -7.43
N ALA A 85 -4.11 -14.28 -6.49
CA ALA A 85 -4.99 -13.15 -6.76
C ALA A 85 -4.43 -12.22 -7.85
N THR A 86 -3.13 -11.96 -7.81
CA THR A 86 -2.42 -11.18 -8.85
C THR A 86 -2.49 -11.88 -10.21
N LYS A 87 -2.21 -13.19 -10.26
CA LYS A 87 -2.27 -13.99 -11.50
C LYS A 87 -3.66 -14.04 -12.11
N MET A 88 -4.70 -14.11 -11.28
CA MET A 88 -6.09 -14.03 -11.72
C MET A 88 -6.50 -12.63 -12.17
N GLY A 89 -5.63 -11.63 -11.97
CA GLY A 89 -5.85 -10.22 -12.28
C GLY A 89 -7.02 -9.65 -11.50
N ILE A 90 -7.11 -9.98 -10.21
CA ILE A 90 -8.07 -9.38 -9.28
C ILE A 90 -7.58 -7.97 -8.92
N GLU A 91 -8.48 -7.01 -8.86
CA GLU A 91 -8.15 -5.59 -8.63
C GLU A 91 -7.94 -5.27 -7.15
N LYS A 92 -8.68 -5.93 -6.25
CA LYS A 92 -8.54 -5.77 -4.79
C LYS A 92 -8.76 -7.09 -4.07
N ILE A 93 -8.07 -7.31 -2.95
CA ILE A 93 -8.33 -8.45 -2.07
C ILE A 93 -8.70 -8.03 -0.66
N MET A 94 -9.69 -8.69 -0.08
CA MET A 94 -9.83 -8.77 1.38
C MET A 94 -9.09 -10.01 1.84
N LEU A 95 -8.21 -9.88 2.83
CA LEU A 95 -7.74 -11.02 3.60
C LEU A 95 -8.41 -11.00 4.96
N ALA A 96 -8.81 -12.17 5.43
CA ALA A 96 -9.35 -12.42 6.75
C ALA A 96 -8.65 -13.65 7.34
N ILE A 97 -8.34 -13.61 8.63
CA ILE A 97 -7.99 -14.82 9.37
C ILE A 97 -9.27 -15.58 9.69
N GLN A 98 -9.23 -16.91 9.53
CA GLN A 98 -10.38 -17.76 9.79
C GLN A 98 -10.74 -17.78 11.28
N THR A 99 -11.70 -16.94 11.67
CA THR A 99 -12.19 -16.84 13.04
C THR A 99 -13.29 -17.87 13.31
N PRO A 100 -13.14 -18.76 14.31
CA PRO A 100 -14.20 -19.66 14.73
C PRO A 100 -15.28 -18.92 15.52
N HIS A 101 -16.32 -18.39 14.87
CA HIS A 101 -17.38 -17.70 15.60
C HIS A 101 -18.28 -18.68 16.38
N PRO A 102 -18.68 -18.36 17.63
CA PRO A 102 -19.59 -19.19 18.42
C PRO A 102 -20.86 -19.57 17.67
N GLY A 103 -21.28 -20.83 17.81
CA GLY A 103 -22.44 -21.40 17.12
C GLY A 103 -22.17 -21.87 15.69
N THR A 104 -20.97 -21.63 15.13
CA THR A 104 -20.58 -22.23 13.85
C THR A 104 -20.11 -23.68 14.05
N GLN A 105 -20.27 -24.52 13.02
CA GLN A 105 -19.71 -25.87 13.01
C GLN A 105 -18.19 -25.85 13.27
N PHE A 106 -17.48 -24.88 12.69
CA PHE A 106 -16.04 -24.73 12.84
C PHE A 106 -15.62 -24.44 14.29
N PHE A 107 -16.35 -23.56 14.99
CA PHE A 107 -16.11 -23.31 16.43
C PHE A 107 -16.34 -24.57 17.26
N ASN A 108 -17.47 -25.26 17.07
CA ASN A 108 -17.78 -26.47 17.83
C ASN A 108 -16.72 -27.58 17.62
N GLU A 109 -16.24 -27.75 16.39
CA GLU A 109 -15.19 -28.72 16.07
C GLU A 109 -13.86 -28.40 16.77
N LEU A 110 -13.46 -27.13 16.82
CA LEU A 110 -12.24 -26.71 17.51
C LEU A 110 -12.39 -26.73 19.03
N GLU A 111 -13.54 -26.31 19.56
CA GLU A 111 -13.83 -26.32 20.99
C GLU A 111 -13.78 -27.76 21.55
N GLN A 112 -14.40 -28.72 20.85
CA GLN A 112 -14.35 -30.15 21.23
C GLN A 112 -12.93 -30.71 21.25
N LYS A 113 -12.03 -30.19 20.42
CA LYS A 113 -10.62 -30.60 20.37
C LYS A 113 -9.73 -29.81 21.34
N GLY A 114 -10.26 -28.81 22.04
CA GLY A 114 -9.47 -27.89 22.86
C GLY A 114 -8.50 -27.03 22.05
N GLU A 115 -8.87 -26.70 20.80
CA GLU A 115 -8.03 -25.99 19.84
C GLU A 115 -8.35 -24.48 19.75
N ILE A 116 -9.29 -23.97 20.54
CA ILE A 116 -9.50 -22.52 20.69
C ILE A 116 -8.41 -21.96 21.62
N THR A 117 -7.62 -20.99 21.14
CA THR A 117 -6.49 -20.42 21.90
C THR A 117 -6.89 -19.19 22.71
N SER A 118 -8.03 -18.56 22.41
CA SER A 118 -8.54 -17.41 23.16
C SER A 118 -10.06 -17.31 23.09
N TYR A 119 -10.70 -17.00 24.23
CA TYR A 119 -12.13 -16.65 24.32
C TYR A 119 -12.35 -15.14 24.56
N ASP A 120 -11.30 -14.35 24.32
CA ASP A 120 -11.42 -12.90 24.31
C ASP A 120 -12.18 -12.49 23.05
N TRP A 121 -13.48 -12.23 23.19
CA TRP A 121 -14.39 -11.95 22.09
C TRP A 121 -14.02 -10.68 21.31
N GLU A 122 -13.22 -9.77 21.89
CA GLU A 122 -12.71 -8.60 21.17
C GLU A 122 -11.72 -8.99 20.05
N LYS A 123 -11.10 -10.18 20.14
CA LYS A 123 -10.20 -10.73 19.12
C LYS A 123 -10.91 -11.52 18.02
N TYR A 124 -12.25 -11.62 18.06
CA TYR A 124 -13.02 -12.34 17.05
C TYR A 124 -13.37 -11.40 15.89
N ASP A 125 -12.36 -10.74 15.34
CA ASP A 125 -12.47 -9.56 14.49
C ASP A 125 -11.92 -9.77 13.08
N ILE A 126 -11.74 -11.03 12.65
CA ILE A 126 -11.14 -11.47 11.37
C ILE A 126 -9.69 -11.01 11.12
N GLY A 127 -9.06 -10.34 12.09
CA GLY A 127 -7.67 -9.88 12.04
C GLY A 127 -6.76 -10.57 13.06
N HIS A 128 -7.31 -11.11 14.14
CA HIS A 128 -6.58 -11.92 15.12
C HIS A 128 -6.81 -13.42 14.91
N SER A 129 -5.76 -14.20 15.16
CA SER A 129 -5.85 -15.66 15.16
C SER A 129 -6.19 -16.15 16.56
N VAL A 130 -7.34 -16.80 16.71
CA VAL A 130 -7.85 -17.33 18.01
C VAL A 130 -8.03 -18.85 18.02
N ALA A 131 -7.45 -19.53 17.02
CA ALA A 131 -7.43 -20.99 16.91
C ALA A 131 -5.99 -21.52 16.87
N LYS A 132 -5.79 -22.76 17.30
CA LYS A 132 -4.52 -23.46 17.22
C LYS A 132 -4.21 -23.78 15.75
N LEU A 133 -3.02 -23.39 15.32
CA LEU A 133 -2.50 -23.69 13.98
C LEU A 133 -1.37 -24.73 14.10
N LYS A 134 -1.26 -25.64 13.14
CA LYS A 134 -0.30 -26.76 13.20
C LYS A 134 1.10 -26.38 12.74
N HIS A 135 1.21 -25.42 11.82
CA HIS A 135 2.45 -25.12 11.10
C HIS A 135 3.00 -23.71 11.36
N MET A 136 2.31 -22.92 12.18
CA MET A 136 2.72 -21.58 12.58
C MET A 136 2.05 -21.21 13.91
N THR A 137 2.55 -20.19 14.58
CA THR A 137 1.91 -19.58 15.75
C THR A 137 0.81 -18.61 15.31
N ASN A 138 -0.09 -18.25 16.24
CA ASN A 138 -1.11 -17.22 16.02
C ASN A 138 -0.48 -15.88 15.60
N HIS A 139 0.63 -15.48 16.24
CA HIS A 139 1.38 -14.27 15.90
C HIS A 139 1.98 -14.33 14.49
N GLU A 140 2.60 -15.44 14.11
CA GLU A 140 3.12 -15.63 12.75
C GLU A 140 2.02 -15.55 11.69
N CYS A 141 0.83 -16.10 11.96
CA CYS A 141 -0.32 -15.99 11.06
C CYS A 141 -0.77 -14.53 10.87
N GLU A 142 -0.76 -13.73 11.94
CA GLU A 142 -1.11 -12.30 11.89
C GLU A 142 -0.06 -11.49 11.11
N LEU A 143 1.23 -11.73 11.36
CA LEU A 143 2.31 -11.13 10.57
C LEU A 143 2.25 -11.55 9.10
N LEU A 144 1.87 -12.81 8.82
CA LEU A 144 1.75 -13.32 7.46
C LEU A 144 0.57 -12.72 6.72
N MET A 145 -0.52 -12.38 7.42
CA MET A 145 -1.61 -11.55 6.88
C MET A 145 -1.04 -10.23 6.36
N ASP A 146 -0.31 -9.49 7.19
CA ASP A 146 0.27 -8.20 6.82
C ASP A 146 1.27 -8.32 5.67
N TRP A 147 2.09 -9.37 5.67
CA TRP A 147 2.96 -9.70 4.55
C TRP A 147 2.16 -9.92 3.25
N CYS A 148 1.05 -10.65 3.30
CA CYS A 148 0.21 -10.90 2.13
C CYS A 148 -0.42 -9.60 1.59
N TRP A 149 -0.85 -8.70 2.48
CA TRP A 149 -1.29 -7.37 2.11
C TRP A 149 -0.21 -6.58 1.38
N GLY A 150 1.01 -6.54 1.93
CA GLY A 150 2.13 -5.88 1.28
C GLY A 150 2.49 -6.52 -0.06
N LYS A 151 2.44 -7.84 -0.14
CA LYS A 151 2.76 -8.58 -1.37
C LYS A 151 1.78 -8.28 -2.50
N PHE A 152 0.49 -8.18 -2.20
CA PHE A 152 -0.53 -7.85 -3.18
C PHE A 152 -0.52 -6.36 -3.54
N TYR A 153 -0.54 -5.49 -2.53
CA TYR A 153 -0.62 -4.03 -2.70
C TYR A 153 0.76 -3.40 -2.82
N ASN A 154 1.47 -3.78 -3.86
CA ASN A 154 2.84 -3.33 -4.14
C ASN A 154 2.85 -2.24 -5.26
N PRO A 155 4.03 -1.70 -5.64
CA PRO A 155 4.12 -0.71 -6.72
C PRO A 155 3.51 -1.21 -8.03
N GLU A 156 3.82 -2.42 -8.48
CA GLU A 156 3.29 -2.97 -9.72
C GLU A 156 1.76 -3.04 -9.73
N TRP A 157 1.13 -3.43 -8.62
CA TRP A 157 -0.32 -3.35 -8.47
C TRP A 157 -0.80 -1.92 -8.70
N ALA A 158 -0.26 -0.93 -7.97
CA ALA A 158 -0.74 0.45 -8.08
C ALA A 158 -0.60 1.02 -9.51
N PHE A 159 0.47 0.64 -10.20
CA PHE A 159 0.71 0.99 -11.60
C PHE A 159 -0.23 0.27 -12.57
N SER A 160 -0.62 -0.97 -12.30
CA SER A 160 -1.62 -1.70 -13.09
C SER A 160 -3.02 -1.09 -13.00
N GLN A 161 -3.34 -0.35 -11.93
CA GLN A 161 -4.69 0.17 -11.68
C GLN A 161 -4.97 1.50 -12.39
N LYS A 162 -3.95 2.20 -12.88
CA LYS A 162 -4.05 3.59 -13.35
C LYS A 162 -3.42 3.74 -14.72
N LYS A 163 -4.02 4.61 -15.54
CA LYS A 163 -3.54 4.89 -16.90
C LYS A 163 -2.62 6.10 -16.96
N SER A 164 -2.42 6.82 -15.84
CA SER A 164 -1.52 7.95 -15.75
C SER A 164 -0.47 7.72 -14.66
N LEU A 165 0.78 8.12 -14.92
CA LEU A 165 1.89 7.99 -13.98
C LEU A 165 1.60 8.77 -12.70
N LYS A 166 0.94 9.92 -12.82
CA LYS A 166 0.53 10.72 -11.66
C LYS A 166 -0.44 9.98 -10.75
N GLU A 167 -1.50 9.41 -11.31
CA GLU A 167 -2.48 8.66 -10.52
C GLU A 167 -1.88 7.39 -9.92
N ALA A 168 -0.98 6.72 -10.64
CA ALA A 168 -0.27 5.55 -10.13
C ALA A 168 0.62 5.90 -8.94
N LEU A 169 1.43 6.97 -9.05
CA LEU A 169 2.24 7.48 -7.93
C LEU A 169 1.37 7.91 -6.75
N TYR A 170 0.23 8.55 -7.01
CA TYR A 170 -0.74 8.88 -5.98
C TYR A 170 -1.28 7.63 -5.29
N LEU A 171 -1.63 6.59 -6.05
CA LEU A 171 -2.14 5.33 -5.50
C LEU A 171 -1.08 4.62 -4.65
N ILE A 172 0.18 4.63 -5.06
CA ILE A 172 1.29 4.14 -4.23
C ILE A 172 1.31 4.89 -2.90
N ILE A 173 1.35 6.22 -2.90
CA ILE A 173 1.52 6.93 -1.64
C ILE A 173 0.27 6.84 -0.75
N SER A 174 -0.91 6.98 -1.33
CA SER A 174 -2.17 6.96 -0.58
C SER A 174 -2.53 5.56 -0.09
N PHE A 175 -2.34 4.52 -0.89
CA PHE A 175 -2.79 3.17 -0.56
C PHE A 175 -1.67 2.33 0.05
N VAL A 176 -0.52 2.28 -0.63
CA VAL A 176 0.60 1.41 -0.24
C VAL A 176 1.34 1.97 0.97
N TRP A 177 1.55 3.28 1.02
CA TRP A 177 2.33 3.92 2.08
C TRP A 177 1.52 4.53 3.21
N ILE A 178 0.20 4.69 3.09
CA ILE A 178 -0.58 5.39 4.11
C ILE A 178 -1.86 4.61 4.44
N GLY A 179 -2.59 4.11 3.44
CA GLY A 179 -3.90 3.51 3.59
C GLY A 179 -3.91 2.29 4.52
N TYR A 180 -3.46 1.14 4.02
CA TYR A 180 -3.44 -0.09 4.81
C TYR A 180 -2.56 0.10 6.08
N PRO A 181 -1.37 0.75 5.99
CA PRO A 181 -0.60 1.11 7.19
C PRO A 181 -1.30 1.84 8.29
N SER A 182 -2.14 2.80 7.94
CA SER A 182 -2.90 3.51 8.94
C SER A 182 -3.94 2.64 9.61
N PHE A 183 -4.63 1.78 8.85
CA PHE A 183 -5.62 0.88 9.43
C PHE A 183 -5.01 0.01 10.53
N PHE A 184 -3.89 -0.67 10.25
CA PHE A 184 -3.25 -1.54 11.25
C PHE A 184 -2.58 -0.76 12.40
N ILE A 185 -1.95 0.39 12.14
CA ILE A 185 -1.33 1.23 13.19
C ILE A 185 -2.34 1.70 14.25
N HIS A 186 -3.60 1.94 13.84
CA HIS A 186 -4.66 2.38 14.75
C HIS A 186 -5.38 1.20 15.42
N GLY A 187 -5.50 0.06 14.74
CA GLY A 187 -6.24 -1.11 15.23
C GLY A 187 -5.42 -2.07 16.10
N ARG A 188 -4.09 -1.97 16.13
CA ARG A 188 -3.20 -2.93 16.83
C ARG A 188 -2.55 -2.36 18.10
N PRO A 189 -2.19 -3.24 19.07
CA PRO A 189 -1.42 -2.86 20.26
C PRO A 189 -0.09 -2.19 19.92
N LYS A 190 0.35 -1.24 20.74
CA LYS A 190 1.56 -0.42 20.46
C LYS A 190 2.81 -1.26 20.29
N GLU A 191 2.88 -2.38 20.99
CA GLU A 191 4.04 -3.26 21.10
C GLU A 191 4.26 -4.07 19.82
N SER A 192 3.21 -4.37 19.06
CA SER A 192 3.29 -5.18 17.83
C SER A 192 3.36 -4.35 16.55
N VAL A 193 2.91 -3.08 16.58
CA VAL A 193 2.75 -2.23 15.38
C VAL A 193 4.01 -2.18 14.50
N GLU A 194 5.20 -2.13 15.10
CA GLU A 194 6.45 -2.05 14.34
C GLU A 194 6.76 -3.36 13.59
N GLU A 195 6.49 -4.52 14.21
CA GLU A 195 6.64 -5.83 13.56
C GLU A 195 5.62 -6.02 12.44
N ASN A 196 4.36 -5.63 12.67
CA ASN A 196 3.30 -5.67 11.64
C ASN A 196 3.67 -4.79 10.43
N LEU A 197 4.16 -3.57 10.69
CA LEU A 197 4.65 -2.67 9.63
C LEU A 197 5.84 -3.29 8.88
N LYS A 198 6.76 -3.94 9.59
CA LYS A 198 7.91 -4.63 8.98
C LYS A 198 7.47 -5.78 8.08
N ALA A 199 6.53 -6.60 8.54
CA ALA A 199 5.96 -7.71 7.76
C ALA A 199 5.23 -7.21 6.50
N TYR A 200 4.44 -6.14 6.62
CA TYR A 200 3.82 -5.48 5.47
C TYR A 200 4.86 -4.97 4.47
N ILE A 201 5.91 -4.28 4.95
CA ILE A 201 6.96 -3.75 4.08
C ILE A 201 7.78 -4.85 3.41
N SER A 202 8.09 -5.94 4.13
CA SER A 202 8.80 -7.08 3.56
C SER A 202 7.96 -7.84 2.52
N GLY A 203 6.63 -7.82 2.65
CA GLY A 203 5.69 -8.28 1.62
C GLY A 203 5.93 -7.64 0.25
N MET A 204 6.25 -6.34 0.24
CA MET A 204 6.52 -5.59 -1.00
C MET A 204 7.90 -5.85 -1.60
N GLN A 205 8.76 -6.66 -0.98
CA GLN A 205 10.09 -6.91 -1.54
C GLN A 205 10.00 -7.56 -2.93
N GLY A 206 10.81 -7.05 -3.84
CA GLY A 206 10.84 -7.47 -5.23
C GLY A 206 11.37 -6.40 -6.19
N TYR A 207 11.56 -6.83 -7.43
CA TYR A 207 11.95 -6.00 -8.55
C TYR A 207 10.75 -5.80 -9.48
N TYR A 208 10.45 -4.55 -9.80
CA TYR A 208 9.28 -4.14 -10.57
C TYR A 208 9.70 -3.30 -11.77
N ASP A 209 9.68 -3.91 -12.97
CA ASP A 209 9.87 -3.20 -14.25
C ASP A 209 8.53 -2.61 -14.71
N LEU A 210 8.42 -1.28 -14.61
CA LEU A 210 7.21 -0.55 -14.95
C LEU A 210 7.22 0.00 -16.38
N SER A 211 8.26 -0.30 -17.16
CA SER A 211 8.32 0.10 -18.58
C SER A 211 7.30 -0.61 -19.47
N LYS A 212 6.65 -1.66 -18.96
CA LYS A 212 5.58 -2.40 -19.64
C LYS A 212 4.21 -1.70 -19.62
N TYR A 213 4.06 -0.63 -18.85
CA TYR A 213 2.80 0.12 -18.75
C TYR A 213 2.83 1.34 -19.67
N GLU A 214 1.76 1.53 -20.46
CA GLU A 214 1.55 2.73 -21.25
C GLU A 214 0.84 3.80 -20.40
N TYR A 215 1.36 5.03 -20.41
CA TYR A 215 0.80 6.15 -19.65
C TYR A 215 0.23 7.21 -20.60
N ILE A 216 -0.96 7.73 -20.26
CA ILE A 216 -1.64 8.80 -21.01
C ILE A 216 -0.91 10.14 -20.83
N ASP A 217 -0.29 10.36 -19.67
CA ASP A 217 0.56 11.52 -19.41
C ASP A 217 2.03 11.18 -19.62
N ASP A 218 2.54 11.63 -20.76
CA ASP A 218 3.94 11.47 -21.13
C ASP A 218 4.79 12.48 -20.33
N TYR A 219 4.96 12.22 -19.03
CA TYR A 219 5.93 12.94 -18.24
C TYR A 219 7.30 12.79 -18.91
N ASN A 220 8.06 13.88 -18.98
CA ASN A 220 9.40 13.85 -19.54
C ASN A 220 10.35 13.09 -18.57
N LEU A 221 10.20 11.76 -18.48
CA LEU A 221 11.09 10.83 -17.77
C LEU A 221 12.55 11.00 -18.23
N LYS A 222 12.76 11.56 -19.43
CA LYS A 222 14.05 12.08 -19.92
C LYS A 222 14.78 12.96 -18.90
N ILE A 223 14.06 13.77 -18.13
CA ILE A 223 14.62 14.70 -17.12
C ILE A 223 15.09 13.93 -15.87
N LEU A 224 14.48 12.77 -15.60
CA LEU A 224 14.82 11.90 -14.48
C LEU A 224 15.85 10.82 -14.85
N LYS A 225 16.35 10.81 -16.09
CA LYS A 225 17.41 9.91 -16.55
C LYS A 225 18.61 9.97 -15.60
N ASN A 226 19.09 8.81 -15.17
CA ASN A 226 20.22 8.65 -14.23
C ASN A 226 19.95 9.24 -12.82
N CYS A 227 18.69 9.50 -12.47
CA CYS A 227 18.32 9.77 -11.09
C CYS A 227 17.87 8.46 -10.44
N ASP A 228 18.54 8.09 -9.37
CA ASP A 228 18.19 6.97 -8.51
C ASP A 228 17.88 7.49 -7.09
N PHE A 229 16.73 7.09 -6.57
CA PHE A 229 16.20 7.51 -5.28
C PHE A 229 16.08 6.30 -4.36
N GLN A 230 16.53 6.42 -3.12
CA GLN A 230 16.35 5.43 -2.08
C GLN A 230 15.60 6.01 -0.89
N LEU A 231 14.56 5.30 -0.44
CA LEU A 231 13.95 5.46 0.87
C LEU A 231 14.18 4.20 1.68
N THR A 232 14.92 4.32 2.78
CA THR A 232 15.19 3.22 3.72
C THR A 232 14.32 3.37 4.96
N PHE A 233 13.57 2.33 5.29
CA PHE A 233 12.94 2.16 6.59
C PHE A 233 13.92 1.50 7.54
N GLN A 234 14.19 2.16 8.66
CA GLN A 234 15.03 1.64 9.74
C GLN A 234 14.14 1.21 10.91
N PHE A 235 14.22 -0.05 11.31
CA PHE A 235 13.46 -0.64 12.41
C PHE A 235 14.26 -0.62 13.71
N SER A 236 13.57 -0.76 14.84
CA SER A 236 14.15 -0.70 16.19
C SER A 236 15.15 -1.82 16.50
N ASP A 237 15.01 -2.97 15.86
CA ASP A 237 15.94 -4.10 15.91
C ASP A 237 17.23 -3.88 15.07
N GLY A 238 17.31 -2.77 14.33
CA GLY A 238 18.46 -2.41 13.49
C GLY A 238 18.30 -2.82 12.02
N ASP A 239 17.25 -3.56 11.67
CA ASP A 239 17.00 -3.96 10.29
C ASP A 239 16.63 -2.77 9.41
N ASN A 240 16.93 -2.93 8.12
CA ASN A 240 16.65 -1.92 7.11
C ASN A 240 15.94 -2.56 5.92
N ILE A 241 14.91 -1.90 5.41
CA ILE A 241 14.30 -2.25 4.13
C ILE A 241 14.33 -1.01 3.25
N SER A 242 14.95 -1.13 2.06
CA SER A 242 15.15 -0.02 1.13
C SER A 242 14.28 -0.14 -0.10
N PHE A 243 13.68 0.97 -0.49
CA PHE A 243 12.89 1.17 -1.69
C PHE A 243 13.70 2.03 -2.64
N VAL A 244 14.06 1.49 -3.79
CA VAL A 244 14.86 2.16 -4.80
C VAL A 244 14.03 2.40 -6.04
N ALA A 245 13.91 3.67 -6.45
CA ALA A 245 13.27 4.06 -7.70
C ALA A 245 14.32 4.64 -8.65
N SER A 246 14.42 4.10 -9.85
CA SER A 246 15.42 4.50 -10.85
C SER A 246 14.80 4.63 -12.23
N ILE A 247 15.32 5.56 -13.03
CA ILE A 247 14.98 5.69 -14.45
C ILE A 247 16.24 5.45 -15.29
N ASP A 248 16.21 4.38 -16.09
CA ASP A 248 17.34 3.96 -16.91
C ASP A 248 17.52 4.83 -18.17
N ASN A 249 18.54 4.50 -18.97
CA ASN A 249 18.85 5.22 -20.20
C ASN A 249 17.77 5.13 -21.29
N ASN A 250 16.90 4.12 -21.20
CA ASN A 250 15.78 3.85 -22.10
C ASN A 250 14.45 4.41 -21.56
N LYS A 251 14.50 5.25 -20.51
CA LYS A 251 13.36 5.81 -19.78
C LYS A 251 12.49 4.76 -19.07
N LYS A 252 13.05 3.60 -18.74
CA LYS A 252 12.34 2.59 -17.96
C LYS A 252 12.32 2.99 -16.49
N LEU A 253 11.12 3.12 -15.92
CA LEU A 253 10.92 3.30 -14.49
C LEU A 253 11.00 1.93 -13.80
N ILE A 254 11.90 1.81 -12.84
CA ILE A 254 12.13 0.58 -12.08
C ILE A 254 11.97 0.88 -10.61
N PHE A 255 11.25 0.01 -9.90
CA PHE A 255 11.23 -0.04 -8.44
C PHE A 255 11.89 -1.33 -7.97
N ASP A 256 12.72 -1.22 -6.95
CA ASP A 256 13.41 -2.35 -6.33
C ASP A 256 13.33 -2.21 -4.81
N ILE A 257 12.76 -3.21 -4.15
CA ILE A 257 12.51 -3.22 -2.71
C ILE A 257 13.23 -4.43 -2.12
N PHE A 258 14.19 -4.20 -1.23
CA PHE A 258 15.06 -5.25 -0.68
C PHE A 258 15.52 -4.94 0.74
N GLU A 259 15.97 -5.98 1.45
CA GLU A 259 16.61 -5.88 2.76
C GLU A 259 18.02 -5.28 2.66
N GLY A 260 18.31 -4.33 3.55
CA GLY A 260 19.56 -3.59 3.59
C GLY A 260 19.45 -2.22 2.94
N LYS A 261 20.58 -1.70 2.47
CA LYS A 261 20.73 -0.31 2.00
C LYS A 261 21.84 -0.19 0.95
N ARG A 262 21.58 0.48 -0.19
CA ARG A 262 22.61 0.81 -1.19
C ARG A 262 23.35 2.06 -0.78
N ARG A 263 24.69 2.02 -0.89
CA ARG A 263 25.58 3.13 -0.52
C ARG A 263 25.79 4.17 -1.64
N ASN A 264 25.60 3.77 -2.90
CA ASN A 264 25.96 4.59 -4.06
C ASN A 264 24.78 5.34 -4.68
N MET A 265 23.70 5.54 -3.92
CA MET A 265 22.48 6.19 -4.39
C MET A 265 22.68 7.71 -4.54
N LEU A 266 22.13 8.31 -5.60
CA LEU A 266 22.21 9.76 -5.80
C LEU A 266 21.42 10.52 -4.73
N LEU A 267 20.26 9.98 -4.34
CA LEU A 267 19.40 10.48 -3.28
C LEU A 267 19.05 9.35 -2.33
N ASP A 268 19.30 9.55 -1.04
CA ASP A 268 19.12 8.52 -0.02
C ASP A 268 18.48 9.14 1.24
N PHE A 269 17.31 8.62 1.60
CA PHE A 269 16.53 9.05 2.75
C PHE A 269 16.39 7.89 3.71
N THR A 270 16.64 8.11 4.99
CA THR A 270 16.39 7.11 6.04
C THR A 270 15.29 7.62 6.96
N LEU A 271 14.21 6.83 7.06
CA LEU A 271 13.05 7.08 7.91
C LEU A 271 12.99 5.99 8.98
N LYS A 272 12.96 6.39 10.25
CA LYS A 272 12.75 5.42 11.34
C LYS A 272 11.29 4.97 11.35
N ALA A 273 11.07 3.66 11.48
CA ALA A 273 9.72 3.09 11.57
C ALA A 273 8.93 3.70 12.73
N THR A 274 9.56 3.90 13.89
CA THR A 274 8.95 4.59 15.04
C THR A 274 8.49 6.01 14.76
N ASP A 275 9.20 6.76 13.91
CA ASP A 275 8.80 8.12 13.55
C ASP A 275 7.66 8.09 12.52
N TYR A 276 7.69 7.16 11.56
CA TYR A 276 6.59 6.89 10.65
C TYR A 276 5.29 6.52 11.39
N ILE A 277 5.37 5.65 12.40
CA ILE A 277 4.22 5.27 13.23
C ILE A 277 3.63 6.50 13.95
N LYS A 278 4.48 7.37 14.54
CA LYS A 278 3.99 8.62 15.17
C LYS A 278 3.27 9.51 14.18
N ILE A 279 3.78 9.60 12.96
CA ILE A 279 3.20 10.40 11.88
C ILE A 279 1.81 9.88 11.52
N ILE A 280 1.67 8.57 11.35
CA ILE A 280 0.39 7.94 11.04
C ILE A 280 -0.61 8.10 12.19
N LYS A 281 -0.19 7.92 13.46
CA LYS A 281 -1.07 8.14 14.63
C LYS A 281 -1.52 9.59 14.83
N ALA A 282 -0.85 10.55 14.19
CA ALA A 282 -1.28 11.95 14.17
C ALA A 282 -2.34 12.23 13.09
N LEU A 283 -2.60 11.29 12.17
CA LEU A 283 -3.66 11.39 11.18
C LEU A 283 -5.03 11.03 11.80
N PRO A 284 -6.11 11.72 11.43
CA PRO A 284 -7.46 11.42 11.90
C PRO A 284 -7.91 10.02 11.50
N ASN A 285 -8.54 9.26 12.41
CA ASN A 285 -9.06 7.91 12.16
C ASN A 285 -10.03 7.81 10.96
N GLN A 286 -10.70 8.91 10.59
CA GLN A 286 -11.62 8.92 9.43
C GLN A 286 -10.88 8.72 8.10
N ILE A 287 -9.59 9.05 8.04
CA ILE A 287 -8.71 8.83 6.89
C ILE A 287 -8.45 7.32 6.67
N THR A 288 -8.75 6.48 7.66
CA THR A 288 -8.07 5.20 7.88
C THR A 288 -9.03 4.01 8.00
N SER A 289 -10.33 4.22 7.72
CA SER A 289 -11.37 3.20 7.92
C SER A 289 -11.46 2.16 6.79
N LEU A 290 -11.86 0.94 7.15
CA LEU A 290 -12.15 -0.17 6.23
C LEU A 290 -13.23 0.19 5.19
N VAL A 291 -14.09 1.16 5.50
CA VAL A 291 -15.16 1.65 4.62
C VAL A 291 -14.57 2.31 3.37
N HIS A 292 -13.50 3.10 3.50
CA HIS A 292 -12.76 3.62 2.35
C HIS A 292 -12.10 2.51 1.52
N TRP A 293 -11.66 1.44 2.20
CA TRP A 293 -11.00 0.29 1.57
C TRP A 293 -11.97 -0.54 0.69
N ALA A 294 -13.23 -0.72 1.13
CA ALA A 294 -14.29 -1.45 0.41
C ALA A 294 -14.83 -0.77 -0.87
N GLY A 295 -14.25 0.37 -1.28
CA GLY A 295 -14.68 1.09 -2.48
C GLY A 295 -15.69 2.21 -2.22
N PHE A 296 -16.00 2.52 -0.94
CA PHE A 296 -16.76 3.74 -0.62
C PHE A 296 -15.82 4.95 -0.66
N ASN A 297 -15.72 5.48 -1.87
CA ASN A 297 -15.33 6.84 -2.22
C ASN A 297 -14.14 7.48 -1.47
N PHE A 298 -12.97 7.52 -2.13
CA PHE A 298 -11.82 8.33 -1.69
C PHE A 298 -12.10 9.85 -1.77
N ASP A 299 -13.16 10.28 -2.47
CA ASP A 299 -13.51 11.70 -2.64
C ASP A 299 -13.95 12.37 -1.32
N ASN A 300 -14.17 11.60 -0.24
CA ASN A 300 -14.70 12.10 1.03
C ASN A 300 -13.64 12.54 2.05
N PHE A 301 -12.36 12.45 1.72
CA PHE A 301 -11.34 12.86 2.68
C PHE A 301 -11.30 14.41 2.77
N LYS A 302 -11.67 14.92 3.94
CA LYS A 302 -11.48 16.31 4.35
C LYS A 302 -10.49 16.34 5.51
N ALA A 303 -9.22 16.02 5.29
CA ALA A 303 -8.22 16.35 6.33
C ALA A 303 -8.15 17.87 6.46
N ASN A 304 -8.35 18.39 7.67
CA ASN A 304 -8.21 19.82 7.90
C ASN A 304 -6.74 20.23 7.71
N ILE A 305 -6.54 21.49 7.31
CA ILE A 305 -5.21 22.04 7.01
C ILE A 305 -4.26 22.03 8.22
N GLN A 306 -4.80 22.00 9.45
CA GLN A 306 -4.02 21.98 10.68
C GLN A 306 -3.41 20.61 10.96
N THR A 307 -4.19 19.54 10.81
CA THR A 307 -3.71 18.16 10.90
C THR A 307 -2.62 17.89 9.88
N PHE A 308 -2.85 18.37 8.66
CA PHE A 308 -1.91 18.27 7.56
C PHE A 308 -0.58 18.99 7.82
N LYS A 309 -0.65 20.20 8.40
CA LYS A 309 0.52 20.95 8.83
C LYS A 309 1.30 20.22 9.94
N THR A 310 0.61 19.55 10.85
CA THR A 310 1.22 18.74 11.91
C THR A 310 1.93 17.51 11.35
N PHE A 311 1.25 16.74 10.50
CA PHE A 311 1.80 15.57 9.81
C PHE A 311 3.10 15.91 9.09
N SER A 312 3.06 16.96 8.27
CA SER A 312 4.18 17.34 7.42
C SER A 312 5.37 17.84 8.23
N LYS A 313 5.13 18.53 9.37
CA LYS A 313 6.19 18.93 10.31
C LYS A 313 6.86 17.73 10.97
N MET A 314 6.08 16.70 11.31
CA MET A 314 6.59 15.45 11.89
C MET A 314 7.39 14.65 10.86
N PHE A 315 6.87 14.51 9.63
CA PHE A 315 7.54 13.84 8.52
C PHE A 315 8.90 14.45 8.19
N VAL A 316 8.99 15.78 8.13
CA VAL A 316 10.26 16.48 7.89
C VAL A 316 11.25 16.33 9.05
N LYS A 317 10.77 16.22 10.30
CA LYS A 317 11.65 15.94 11.45
C LYS A 317 12.17 14.50 11.44
N ALA A 318 11.39 13.56 10.92
CA ALA A 318 11.74 12.16 10.81
C ALA A 318 12.77 11.89 9.70
N ILE A 319 12.77 12.73 8.66
CA ILE A 319 13.73 12.67 7.56
C ILE A 319 15.05 13.34 7.96
N ARG A 320 16.13 12.57 8.06
CA ARG A 320 17.50 13.07 8.25
C ARG A 320 18.22 13.13 6.90
N ILE A 321 18.60 14.34 6.47
CA ILE A 321 19.38 14.58 5.24
C ILE A 321 20.69 15.26 5.64
N ASP A 322 21.82 14.72 5.17
CA ASP A 322 23.14 15.32 5.35
C ASP A 322 23.39 16.50 4.39
N THR A 323 24.38 17.33 4.71
CA THR A 323 24.66 18.61 4.03
C THR A 323 25.05 18.44 2.55
N ILE A 324 25.70 17.34 2.17
CA ILE A 324 26.20 17.08 0.82
C ILE A 324 25.03 16.71 -0.10
N MET A 325 24.05 15.98 0.43
CA MET A 325 22.87 15.52 -0.31
C MET A 325 21.84 16.61 -0.59
N TYR A 326 21.81 17.71 0.17
CA TYR A 326 20.84 18.80 -0.07
C TYR A 326 20.86 19.30 -1.52
N ARG A 327 22.04 19.59 -2.10
CA ARG A 327 22.16 20.14 -3.47
C ARG A 327 21.50 19.25 -4.54
N LYS A 328 21.46 17.93 -4.30
CA LYS A 328 20.86 16.95 -5.21
C LYS A 328 19.36 16.80 -4.95
N VAL A 329 18.96 16.74 -3.67
CA VAL A 329 17.53 16.77 -3.24
C VAL A 329 16.81 17.96 -3.87
N LEU A 330 17.52 19.08 -4.02
CA LEU A 330 16.97 20.29 -4.61
C LEU A 330 16.57 20.17 -6.08
N LYS A 331 17.41 19.54 -6.90
CA LYS A 331 17.07 19.28 -8.30
C LYS A 331 15.85 18.37 -8.40
N TYR A 332 15.78 17.37 -7.51
CA TYR A 332 14.66 16.45 -7.44
C TYR A 332 13.35 17.15 -7.09
N LEU A 333 13.31 18.01 -6.07
CA LEU A 333 12.08 18.71 -5.69
C LEU A 333 11.52 19.58 -6.83
N VAL A 334 12.36 20.21 -7.64
CA VAL A 334 11.91 20.94 -8.84
C VAL A 334 11.37 20.02 -9.93
N ILE A 335 11.93 18.82 -10.08
CA ILE A 335 11.47 17.85 -11.07
C ILE A 335 10.16 17.21 -10.61
N ALA A 336 10.10 16.75 -9.36
CA ALA A 336 8.93 16.21 -8.71
C ALA A 336 7.77 17.23 -8.68
N ALA A 337 8.08 18.55 -8.72
CA ALA A 337 7.05 19.61 -8.77
C ALA A 337 6.27 19.64 -10.08
N LYS A 338 6.82 19.02 -11.12
CA LYS A 338 6.15 18.88 -12.42
C LYS A 338 5.11 17.76 -12.42
N PHE A 339 5.16 16.84 -11.46
CA PHE A 339 4.21 15.75 -11.28
C PHE A 339 2.99 16.16 -10.45
N LEU A 340 2.90 17.45 -10.07
CA LEU A 340 1.85 17.93 -9.17
C LEU A 340 0.60 18.34 -9.93
N PRO A 341 -0.59 18.22 -9.31
CA PRO A 341 -1.76 18.96 -9.77
C PRO A 341 -1.45 20.46 -9.91
N GLN A 342 -2.00 21.10 -10.94
CA GLN A 342 -1.77 22.52 -11.26
C GLN A 342 -2.01 23.45 -10.05
N LYS A 343 -3.13 23.27 -9.33
CA LYS A 343 -3.45 24.01 -8.10
C LYS A 343 -2.39 23.80 -7.00
N THR A 344 -1.85 22.58 -6.85
CA THR A 344 -0.77 22.28 -5.88
C THR A 344 0.55 22.92 -6.30
N TYR A 345 0.88 22.87 -7.59
CA TYR A 345 2.04 23.55 -8.14
C TYR A 345 1.97 25.06 -7.86
N GLU A 346 0.81 25.68 -8.09
CA GLU A 346 0.57 27.11 -7.83
C GLU A 346 0.79 27.50 -6.36
N LEU A 347 0.32 26.69 -5.41
CA LEU A 347 0.52 26.90 -3.96
C LEU A 347 1.98 26.91 -3.52
N ILE A 348 2.87 26.32 -4.31
CA ILE A 348 4.30 26.20 -3.99
C ILE A 348 5.17 26.91 -5.05
N ARG A 349 4.55 27.52 -6.07
CA ARG A 349 5.22 28.08 -7.26
C ARG A 349 6.16 29.20 -6.90
N GLU A 350 5.74 30.12 -6.04
CA GLU A 350 6.57 31.26 -5.61
C GLU A 350 7.84 30.79 -4.91
N GLU A 351 7.71 29.81 -4.01
CA GLU A 351 8.87 29.22 -3.33
C GLU A 351 9.75 28.44 -4.29
N LEU A 352 9.19 27.69 -5.24
CA LEU A 352 9.94 27.04 -6.32
C LEU A 352 10.64 28.05 -7.24
N GLN A 353 10.09 29.25 -7.41
CA GLN A 353 10.66 30.31 -8.24
C GLN A 353 11.81 31.03 -7.50
N ILE A 354 11.60 31.38 -6.22
CA ILE A 354 12.64 31.85 -5.29
C ILE A 354 13.79 30.83 -5.26
N PHE A 355 13.43 29.56 -5.24
CA PHE A 355 14.35 28.43 -5.25
C PHE A 355 15.14 28.28 -6.57
N LYS A 356 14.47 28.36 -7.72
CA LYS A 356 15.10 28.34 -9.06
C LYS A 356 16.08 29.49 -9.23
N ASN A 357 15.73 30.67 -8.71
CA ASN A 357 16.57 31.86 -8.76
C ASN A 357 17.79 31.74 -7.83
N ASN A 358 17.63 31.14 -6.65
CA ASN A 358 18.72 30.93 -5.70
C ASN A 358 19.68 29.79 -6.08
N ILE A 359 19.21 28.75 -6.79
CA ILE A 359 20.10 27.74 -7.39
C ILE A 359 21.03 28.38 -8.43
N LYS A 360 20.54 29.37 -9.19
CA LYS A 360 21.37 30.10 -10.16
C LYS A 360 22.39 31.03 -9.49
N SER A 361 22.09 31.57 -8.31
CA SER A 361 22.99 32.51 -7.61
C SER A 361 24.01 31.85 -6.67
N ASN A 362 23.72 30.69 -6.07
CA ASN A 362 24.53 30.11 -4.99
C ASN A 362 25.22 28.77 -5.33
N ILE A 363 25.70 28.60 -6.56
CA ILE A 363 26.66 27.53 -6.88
C ILE A 363 28.02 27.76 -6.17
N PHE A 364 28.30 28.98 -5.71
CA PHE A 364 29.53 29.33 -5.02
C PHE A 364 29.35 29.40 -3.50
N GLN A 365 30.39 28.97 -2.75
CA GLN A 365 30.66 29.24 -1.33
C GLN A 365 30.36 28.19 -0.24
N GLY A 366 30.11 26.91 -0.58
CA GLY A 366 30.43 25.78 0.32
C GLY A 366 29.71 25.65 1.69
N ASN A 367 28.98 26.66 2.16
CA ASN A 367 28.23 26.65 3.42
C ASN A 367 26.86 27.30 3.22
N MET A 368 25.79 26.51 3.35
CA MET A 368 24.42 27.02 3.24
C MET A 368 23.97 27.74 4.51
N SER A 369 23.42 28.94 4.37
CA SER A 369 22.84 29.70 5.48
C SER A 369 21.64 28.96 6.11
N LYS A 370 21.39 29.22 7.41
CA LYS A 370 20.27 28.64 8.18
C LYS A 370 18.90 28.90 7.51
N ASN A 371 18.74 30.07 6.88
CA ASN A 371 17.54 30.44 6.13
C ASN A 371 17.30 29.52 4.93
N TYR A 372 18.38 29.09 4.26
CA TYR A 372 18.28 28.20 3.12
C TYR A 372 17.91 26.78 3.52
N LYS A 373 18.48 26.25 4.62
CA LYS A 373 18.07 24.95 5.20
C LYS A 373 16.58 24.92 5.55
N ASN A 374 16.04 26.03 6.06
CA ASN A 374 14.62 26.17 6.36
C ASN A 374 13.75 26.20 5.08
N LEU A 375 14.20 26.83 4.00
CA LEU A 375 13.51 26.80 2.70
C LEU A 375 13.41 25.37 2.15
N VAL A 376 14.50 24.58 2.20
CA VAL A 376 14.47 23.18 1.74
C VAL A 376 13.54 22.32 2.59
N LYS A 377 13.60 22.48 3.92
CA LYS A 377 12.66 21.83 4.83
C LYS A 377 11.22 22.20 4.52
N ASN A 378 10.94 23.46 4.20
CA ASN A 378 9.60 23.91 3.77
C ASN A 378 9.16 23.31 2.42
N ILE A 379 10.08 23.06 1.50
CA ILE A 379 9.75 22.41 0.23
C ILE A 379 9.54 20.91 0.44
N ILE A 380 10.40 20.20 1.19
CA ILE A 380 10.19 18.78 1.55
C ILE A 380 8.88 18.62 2.34
N TYR A 381 8.61 19.54 3.25
CA TYR A 381 7.34 19.68 3.97
C TYR A 381 6.17 19.75 2.98
N LYS A 382 6.21 20.68 2.02
CA LYS A 382 5.19 20.84 0.98
C LYS A 382 5.14 19.69 -0.05
N PHE A 383 6.21 18.90 -0.18
CA PHE A 383 6.26 17.68 -0.98
C PHE A 383 5.66 16.47 -0.26
N SER A 384 5.90 16.35 1.04
CA SER A 384 5.20 15.38 1.89
C SER A 384 3.71 15.65 2.00
N MET A 385 3.29 16.85 1.56
CA MET A 385 1.91 17.28 1.49
C MET A 385 1.16 16.79 0.23
N LEU A 386 1.88 16.34 -0.80
CA LEU A 386 1.30 15.96 -2.10
C LEU A 386 0.27 14.83 -2.10
N PRO A 387 0.46 13.74 -1.33
CA PRO A 387 -0.52 12.66 -1.25
C PRO A 387 -1.86 13.12 -0.70
N PHE A 388 -1.92 14.29 -0.07
CA PHE A 388 -3.11 14.82 0.57
C PHE A 388 -3.68 16.06 -0.15
N THR A 389 -2.88 16.75 -0.97
CA THR A 389 -3.39 17.82 -1.85
C THR A 389 -4.23 17.28 -3.01
N ALA A 390 -4.03 16.02 -3.40
CA ALA A 390 -4.90 15.31 -4.33
C ALA A 390 -6.25 14.93 -3.71
N VAL A 391 -6.43 15.20 -2.41
CA VAL A 391 -7.59 14.80 -1.62
C VAL A 391 -8.48 15.99 -1.22
N VAL A 392 -8.09 17.21 -1.61
CA VAL A 392 -9.04 18.32 -1.64
C VAL A 392 -9.86 18.12 -2.91
N PRO A 393 -11.20 18.05 -2.85
CA PRO A 393 -12.03 17.89 -4.03
C PRO A 393 -11.62 18.94 -5.06
N VAL A 394 -11.07 18.49 -6.19
CA VAL A 394 -10.80 19.36 -7.32
C VAL A 394 -12.15 19.60 -7.98
N GLY A 395 -12.93 20.50 -7.37
CA GLY A 395 -13.97 21.23 -8.08
C GLY A 395 -13.35 22.14 -9.13
#